data_AF-A0A1V2RL58-F1
#
_entry.id   AF-A0A1V2RL58-F1
#
_cell.length_a   1.000
_cell.length_b   1.000
_cell.length_c   1.000
_cell.angle_alpha   90.00
_cell.angle_beta   90.00
_cell.angle_gamma   90.00
#
_symmetry.space_group_name_H-M   'P 1'
#
loop_
_entity.id
_entity.type
_entity.pdbx_description
1 polymer ?
#
loop_
_entity_poly.entity_id
_entity_poly.type
_entity_poly.pdbx_seq_one_letter_code
_entity_poly.pdbx_strand_id
1 'polypeptide(L)'
;MAEAAERDHRQRTGWGRVCLTVTGSLQRPAYDPFAGEEWQRTVACPECGTSTGLTLEALDDVTVAICPPADACGRAWLADDVFSASQIRQMHHLKLHGETMTTPDRHRVAVILVPDMDGDSRALQDDPTPDPEIDDPYTWWAINSSAVVRQHTPPLVVAMGWARGLLAWSLPHDGEIYEHLYPPAGGSALDAHMTQVVLALALHEAAWQEEQHDFGKLSLEAAMAELEGDRAARLRGVRPLGLGNDGGRLRLSDITRLEAASNQHWQLWCRLAGEVLAGHSQQERLSRVKDERGSTFPPTKRTATHPVLLARRSSSLPGADLDFTWYQDHHLPS
;
A
#
# COMPACT_ATOMS: atom_id res chain seq x y z
N MET A 1 4.73 24.98 13.31
CA MET A 1 4.63 26.14 12.38
C MET A 1 4.97 25.76 10.94
N ALA A 2 6.03 24.98 10.68
CA ALA A 2 6.33 24.45 9.34
C ALA A 2 5.20 23.54 8.79
N GLU A 3 4.69 22.59 9.60
CA GLU A 3 3.57 21.71 9.20
C GLU A 3 2.27 22.45 8.85
N ALA A 4 1.99 23.57 9.52
CA ALA A 4 0.79 24.35 9.26
C ALA A 4 0.90 25.16 7.96
N ALA A 5 2.11 25.65 7.64
CA ALA A 5 2.40 26.32 6.38
C ALA A 5 2.42 25.34 5.20
N GLU A 6 2.88 24.10 5.44
CA GLU A 6 2.86 23.02 4.45
C GLU A 6 1.43 22.51 4.18
N ARG A 7 0.60 22.35 5.22
CA ARG A 7 -0.84 22.06 5.06
C ARG A 7 -1.58 23.16 4.29
N ASP A 8 -1.34 24.44 4.62
CA ASP A 8 -1.97 25.59 3.95
C ASP A 8 -1.44 25.75 2.51
N HIS A 9 -0.20 25.32 2.22
CA HIS A 9 0.31 25.25 0.84
C HIS A 9 -0.34 24.11 0.04
N ARG A 10 -0.41 22.89 0.60
CA ARG A 10 -1.05 21.72 -0.04
C ARG A 10 -2.54 21.95 -0.31
N GLN A 11 -3.26 22.56 0.63
CA GLN A 11 -4.65 22.98 0.46
C GLN A 11 -4.85 24.03 -0.65
N ARG A 12 -3.83 24.85 -0.94
CA ARG A 12 -3.89 25.89 -1.99
C ARG A 12 -3.41 25.41 -3.35
N THR A 13 -2.51 24.44 -3.40
CA THR A 13 -1.94 23.92 -4.66
C THR A 13 -2.80 22.83 -5.28
N GLY A 14 -3.67 22.15 -4.51
CA GLY A 14 -4.61 21.15 -5.02
C GLY A 14 -3.96 19.81 -5.37
N TRP A 15 -2.80 19.51 -4.77
CA TRP A 15 -2.09 18.26 -4.99
C TRP A 15 -2.88 17.10 -4.39
N GLY A 16 -2.87 15.95 -5.05
CA GLY A 16 -3.62 14.76 -4.66
C GLY A 16 -5.14 14.89 -4.76
N ARG A 17 -5.64 15.95 -5.44
CA ARG A 17 -7.06 16.14 -5.69
C ARG A 17 -7.56 15.18 -6.75
N VAL A 18 -8.54 14.38 -6.39
CA VAL A 18 -9.25 13.49 -7.31
C VAL A 18 -10.71 13.87 -7.35
N CYS A 19 -11.29 13.93 -8.55
CA CYS A 19 -12.70 14.29 -8.77
C CYS A 19 -13.38 13.21 -9.60
N LEU A 20 -14.48 12.66 -9.09
CA LEU A 20 -15.20 11.53 -9.65
C LEU A 20 -16.69 11.80 -9.70
N THR A 21 -17.22 12.08 -10.89
CA THR A 21 -18.68 12.06 -11.10
C THR A 21 -19.18 10.63 -11.27
N VAL A 22 -20.12 10.24 -10.42
CA VAL A 22 -20.78 8.93 -10.42
C VAL A 22 -22.15 9.07 -11.08
N THR A 23 -22.39 8.26 -12.11
CA THR A 23 -23.62 8.32 -12.90
C THR A 23 -24.80 7.60 -12.24
N GLY A 24 -24.54 6.57 -11.43
CA GLY A 24 -25.56 5.81 -10.71
C GLY A 24 -25.71 6.19 -9.23
N SER A 25 -26.59 5.48 -8.55
CA SER A 25 -26.72 5.57 -7.09
C SER A 25 -25.59 4.82 -6.41
N LEU A 26 -24.91 5.47 -5.47
CA LEU A 26 -23.91 4.80 -4.62
C LEU A 26 -24.60 4.10 -3.46
N GLN A 27 -24.25 2.83 -3.26
CA GLN A 27 -24.66 2.04 -2.11
C GLN A 27 -23.46 1.92 -1.15
N ARG A 28 -23.76 1.95 0.14
CA ARG A 28 -22.79 1.63 1.19
C ARG A 28 -23.39 0.63 2.18
N PRO A 29 -22.57 -0.25 2.76
CA PRO A 29 -23.00 -1.04 3.90
C PRO A 29 -23.36 -0.12 5.08
N ALA A 30 -24.44 -0.47 5.76
CA ALA A 30 -24.89 0.10 7.01
C ALA A 30 -25.20 -1.07 7.95
N TYR A 31 -24.77 -0.94 9.20
CA TYR A 31 -24.99 -1.95 10.22
C TYR A 31 -26.05 -1.46 11.20
N ASP A 32 -27.08 -2.28 11.43
CA ASP A 32 -28.02 -2.07 12.53
C ASP A 32 -27.50 -2.82 13.77
N PRO A 33 -27.01 -2.11 14.81
CA PRO A 33 -26.47 -2.75 16.00
C PRO A 33 -27.53 -3.46 16.85
N PHE A 34 -28.82 -3.17 16.63
CA PHE A 34 -29.91 -3.81 17.36
C PHE A 34 -30.44 -5.06 16.64
N ALA A 35 -30.46 -5.04 15.31
CA ALA A 35 -30.88 -6.19 14.51
C ALA A 35 -29.74 -7.18 14.22
N GLY A 36 -28.48 -6.72 14.28
CA GLY A 36 -27.33 -7.52 13.85
C GLY A 36 -27.31 -7.76 12.33
N GLU A 37 -28.02 -6.94 11.57
CA GLU A 37 -28.18 -7.08 10.13
C GLU A 37 -27.39 -5.99 9.38
N GLU A 38 -26.70 -6.41 8.32
CA GLU A 38 -26.05 -5.51 7.37
C GLU A 38 -26.98 -5.26 6.18
N TRP A 39 -27.19 -3.99 5.85
CA TRP A 39 -28.04 -3.58 4.74
C TRP A 39 -27.36 -2.47 3.93
N GLN A 40 -27.81 -2.28 2.69
CA GLN A 40 -27.25 -1.28 1.80
C GLN A 40 -28.04 0.03 1.93
N ARG A 41 -27.35 1.11 2.32
CA ARG A 41 -27.90 2.46 2.34
C ARG A 41 -27.45 3.23 1.10
N THR A 42 -28.42 3.82 0.41
CA THR A 42 -28.12 4.73 -0.70
C THR A 42 -27.58 6.06 -0.19
N VAL A 43 -26.46 6.50 -0.76
CA VAL A 43 -25.91 7.83 -0.50
C VAL A 43 -26.71 8.86 -1.27
N ALA A 44 -27.19 9.90 -0.58
CA ALA A 44 -28.01 10.94 -1.14
C ALA A 44 -27.59 12.32 -0.60
N CYS A 45 -27.82 13.35 -1.41
CA CYS A 45 -27.64 14.73 -0.97
C CYS A 45 -28.54 15.00 0.25
N PRO A 46 -27.98 15.50 1.37
CA PRO A 46 -28.75 15.73 2.59
C PRO A 46 -29.81 16.84 2.45
N GLU A 47 -29.71 17.67 1.42
CA GLU A 47 -30.58 18.82 1.21
C GLU A 47 -31.76 18.53 0.28
N CYS A 48 -31.50 17.89 -0.87
CA CYS A 48 -32.54 17.64 -1.89
C CYS A 48 -32.85 16.15 -2.12
N GLY A 49 -32.14 15.22 -1.46
CA GLY A 49 -32.35 13.79 -1.60
C GLY A 49 -31.83 13.16 -2.89
N THR A 50 -31.24 13.93 -3.81
CA THR A 50 -30.65 13.41 -5.05
C THR A 50 -29.53 12.40 -4.74
N SER A 51 -29.64 11.21 -5.30
CA SER A 51 -28.70 10.09 -5.09
C SER A 51 -27.87 9.72 -6.32
N THR A 52 -28.09 10.38 -7.45
CA THR A 52 -27.41 10.10 -8.73
C THR A 52 -26.68 11.35 -9.23
N GLY A 53 -25.69 11.16 -10.10
CA GLY A 53 -24.92 12.29 -10.65
C GLY A 53 -24.03 13.00 -9.63
N LEU A 54 -23.81 12.39 -8.46
CA LEU A 54 -22.97 12.97 -7.41
C LEU A 54 -21.52 13.03 -7.87
N THR A 55 -20.86 14.15 -7.59
CA THR A 55 -19.42 14.28 -7.78
C THR A 55 -18.73 14.11 -6.43
N LEU A 56 -17.85 13.11 -6.33
CA LEU A 56 -17.02 12.86 -5.17
C LEU A 56 -15.65 13.47 -5.38
N GLU A 57 -15.14 14.17 -4.38
CA GLU A 57 -13.80 14.72 -4.38
C GLU A 57 -13.02 14.22 -3.17
N ALA A 58 -11.77 13.80 -3.41
CA ALA A 58 -10.79 13.57 -2.37
C ALA A 58 -9.71 14.64 -2.47
N LEU A 59 -9.41 15.30 -1.35
CA LEU A 59 -8.32 16.26 -1.21
C LEU A 59 -7.54 15.86 0.04
N ASP A 60 -6.33 15.32 -0.14
CA ASP A 60 -5.56 14.70 0.95
C ASP A 60 -6.36 13.65 1.73
N ASP A 61 -6.71 13.91 2.98
CA ASP A 61 -7.52 13.07 3.87
C ASP A 61 -9.00 13.47 3.89
N VAL A 62 -9.36 14.59 3.27
CA VAL A 62 -10.72 15.16 3.27
C VAL A 62 -11.50 14.67 2.07
N THR A 63 -12.77 14.38 2.29
CA THR A 63 -13.73 14.01 1.25
C THR A 63 -14.89 14.98 1.17
N VAL A 64 -15.26 15.32 -0.05
CA VAL A 64 -16.37 16.20 -0.35
C VAL A 64 -17.28 15.50 -1.36
N ALA A 65 -18.58 15.54 -1.11
CA ALA A 65 -19.57 15.16 -2.10
C ALA A 65 -20.31 16.41 -2.59
N ILE A 66 -20.58 16.47 -3.90
CA ILE A 66 -21.17 17.60 -4.58
C ILE A 66 -22.40 17.12 -5.36
N CYS A 67 -23.54 17.69 -5.03
CA CYS A 67 -24.81 17.45 -5.72
C CYS A 67 -24.78 18.09 -7.12
N PRO A 68 -25.29 17.44 -8.18
CA PRO A 68 -25.23 18.01 -9.53
C PRO A 68 -25.99 19.36 -9.59
N PRO A 69 -25.35 20.45 -10.03
CA PRO A 69 -25.97 21.78 -10.04
C PRO A 69 -26.99 21.95 -11.18
N ALA A 70 -26.85 21.20 -12.27
CA ALA A 70 -27.75 21.30 -13.42
C ALA A 70 -29.14 20.69 -13.15
N ASP A 71 -29.17 19.59 -12.37
CA ASP A 71 -30.36 18.76 -12.18
C ASP A 71 -30.87 18.76 -10.72
N ALA A 72 -30.16 19.42 -9.80
CA ALA A 72 -30.49 19.45 -8.37
C ALA A 72 -30.01 20.76 -7.70
N CYS A 73 -29.50 20.70 -6.45
CA CYS A 73 -29.21 21.89 -5.66
C CYS A 73 -27.77 22.41 -5.72
N GLY A 74 -26.83 21.68 -6.34
CA GLY A 74 -25.41 22.11 -6.42
C GLY A 74 -24.65 22.11 -5.10
N ARG A 75 -25.26 21.64 -4.00
CA ARG A 75 -24.67 21.68 -2.65
C ARG A 75 -23.46 20.77 -2.53
N ALA A 76 -22.37 21.30 -1.98
CA ALA A 76 -21.24 20.53 -1.49
C ALA A 76 -21.36 20.27 0.02
N TRP A 77 -20.94 19.09 0.47
CA TRP A 77 -20.87 18.74 1.89
C TRP A 77 -19.66 17.84 2.17
N LEU A 78 -19.14 17.92 3.41
CA LEU A 78 -18.12 17.00 3.89
C LEU A 78 -18.73 15.59 3.95
N ALA A 79 -18.07 14.64 3.32
CA ALA A 79 -18.56 13.27 3.19
C ALA A 79 -17.68 12.27 3.95
N ASP A 80 -16.89 12.73 4.92
CA ASP A 80 -15.89 11.92 5.65
C ASP A 80 -16.54 10.79 6.48
N ASP A 81 -17.82 10.93 6.81
CA ASP A 81 -18.64 9.90 7.45
C ASP A 81 -19.24 8.89 6.47
N VAL A 82 -19.06 9.13 5.16
CA VAL A 82 -19.58 8.32 4.06
C VAL A 82 -18.49 7.66 3.24
N PHE A 83 -17.44 8.41 2.91
CA PHE A 83 -16.33 7.96 2.10
C PHE A 83 -15.02 8.35 2.77
N SER A 84 -14.00 7.50 2.65
CA SER A 84 -12.61 7.89 2.85
C SER A 84 -12.02 8.42 1.55
N ALA A 85 -11.00 9.27 1.66
CA ALA A 85 -10.25 9.74 0.49
C ALA A 85 -9.65 8.56 -0.29
N SER A 86 -9.25 7.50 0.42
CA SER A 86 -8.77 6.24 -0.16
C SER A 86 -9.81 5.51 -1.00
N GLN A 87 -11.08 5.49 -0.60
CA GLN A 87 -12.15 4.91 -1.42
C GLN A 87 -12.36 5.70 -2.71
N ILE A 88 -12.37 7.04 -2.63
CA ILE A 88 -12.57 7.90 -3.81
C ILE A 88 -11.44 7.73 -4.82
N ARG A 89 -10.17 7.70 -4.37
CA ARG A 89 -9.01 7.46 -5.25
C ARG A 89 -9.06 6.09 -5.94
N GLN A 90 -9.48 5.06 -5.21
CA GLN A 90 -9.68 3.72 -5.76
C GLN A 90 -10.79 3.70 -6.81
N MET A 91 -11.96 4.26 -6.52
CA MET A 91 -13.07 4.33 -7.47
C MET A 91 -12.71 5.13 -8.72
N HIS A 92 -11.96 6.21 -8.56
CA HIS A 92 -11.45 7.00 -9.67
C HIS A 92 -10.50 6.19 -10.55
N HIS A 93 -9.57 5.44 -9.95
CA HIS A 93 -8.68 4.55 -10.69
C HIS A 93 -9.47 3.49 -11.48
N LEU A 94 -10.42 2.80 -10.85
CA LEU A 94 -11.29 1.82 -11.53
C LEU A 94 -12.00 2.43 -12.75
N LYS A 95 -12.54 3.65 -12.59
CA LYS A 95 -13.22 4.36 -13.69
C LYS A 95 -12.27 4.62 -14.87
N LEU A 96 -11.04 5.03 -14.60
CA LEU A 96 -10.05 5.33 -15.65
C LEU A 96 -9.65 4.10 -16.44
N HIS A 97 -9.62 2.94 -15.78
CA HIS A 97 -9.30 1.66 -16.39
C HIS A 97 -10.53 0.96 -17.01
N GLY A 98 -11.70 1.61 -17.01
CA GLY A 98 -12.93 1.06 -17.57
C GLY A 98 -13.53 -0.09 -16.76
N GLU A 99 -13.12 -0.24 -15.50
CA GLU A 99 -13.64 -1.25 -14.59
C GLU A 99 -14.97 -0.82 -13.97
N THR A 100 -15.73 -1.81 -13.48
CA THR A 100 -17.00 -1.51 -12.79
C THR A 100 -16.70 -0.81 -11.47
N MET A 101 -17.17 0.42 -11.31
CA MET A 101 -17.05 1.15 -10.05
C MET A 101 -17.92 0.51 -8.97
N THR A 102 -17.31 -0.29 -8.12
CA THR A 102 -17.90 -0.72 -6.84
C THR A 102 -17.35 0.15 -5.73
N THR A 103 -18.18 0.58 -4.77
CA THR A 103 -17.69 1.23 -3.55
C THR A 103 -16.79 0.23 -2.81
N PRO A 104 -15.47 0.46 -2.69
CA PRO A 104 -14.63 -0.41 -1.88
C PRO A 104 -15.16 -0.36 -0.44
N ASP A 105 -15.06 -1.46 0.29
CA ASP A 105 -15.28 -1.40 1.73
C ASP A 105 -14.30 -0.35 2.32
N ARG A 106 -14.78 0.46 3.27
CA ARG A 106 -13.98 1.53 3.92
C ARG A 106 -12.67 1.00 4.52
N HIS A 107 -12.65 -0.29 4.82
CA HIS A 107 -11.55 -1.01 5.42
C HIS A 107 -10.71 -1.80 4.41
N ARG A 108 -11.18 -1.95 3.16
CA ARG A 108 -10.47 -2.70 2.12
C ARG A 108 -9.74 -1.75 1.18
N VAL A 109 -8.42 -1.84 1.22
CA VAL A 109 -7.57 -1.24 0.20
C VAL A 109 -7.43 -2.23 -0.95
N ALA A 110 -7.95 -1.88 -2.12
CA ALA A 110 -7.81 -2.71 -3.30
C ALA A 110 -6.36 -2.66 -3.80
N VAL A 111 -5.71 -3.84 -3.82
CA VAL A 111 -4.41 -4.11 -4.46
C VAL A 111 -4.40 -3.76 -5.96
N ILE A 112 -5.57 -3.46 -6.52
CA ILE A 112 -5.84 -3.12 -7.93
C ILE A 112 -5.01 -1.91 -8.39
N LEU A 113 -4.68 -0.98 -7.49
CA LEU A 113 -3.91 0.20 -7.87
C LEU A 113 -2.51 -0.17 -8.37
N VAL A 114 -1.83 -1.16 -7.76
CA VAL A 114 -0.43 -1.46 -8.12
C VAL A 114 -0.39 -2.24 -9.44
N PRO A 115 0.30 -1.74 -10.49
CA PRO A 115 0.32 -2.37 -11.80
C PRO A 115 0.79 -3.83 -11.71
N ASP A 116 -0.05 -4.76 -12.14
CA ASP A 116 0.35 -6.15 -12.31
C ASP A 116 1.07 -6.27 -13.65
N MET A 117 2.39 -6.37 -13.66
CA MET A 117 3.11 -6.75 -14.88
C MET A 117 3.21 -8.27 -14.95
N ASP A 118 2.79 -8.85 -16.07
CA ASP A 118 2.74 -10.29 -16.37
C ASP A 118 3.81 -11.11 -15.62
N GLY A 119 3.38 -11.99 -14.72
CA GLY A 119 4.26 -12.87 -13.93
C GLY A 119 4.07 -12.80 -12.40
N ASP A 120 3.50 -11.71 -11.88
CA ASP A 120 3.26 -11.52 -10.44
C ASP A 120 1.95 -12.19 -9.95
N SER A 121 1.06 -12.54 -10.88
CA SER A 121 -0.28 -13.05 -10.62
C SER A 121 -0.33 -14.45 -9.96
N ARG A 122 0.79 -15.18 -9.88
CA ARG A 122 0.80 -16.54 -9.29
C ARG A 122 1.13 -16.63 -7.81
N ALA A 123 1.69 -15.59 -7.20
CA ALA A 123 2.16 -15.67 -5.80
C ALA A 123 1.12 -15.22 -4.76
N LEU A 124 0.13 -14.41 -5.16
CA LEU A 124 -0.72 -13.65 -4.22
C LEU A 124 -2.24 -13.83 -4.41
N GLN A 125 -2.69 -14.73 -5.29
CA GLN A 125 -4.12 -14.90 -5.58
C GLN A 125 -4.94 -15.64 -4.51
N ASP A 126 -4.31 -16.16 -3.44
CA ASP A 126 -4.97 -17.00 -2.45
C ASP A 126 -4.76 -16.52 -1.00
N ASP A 127 -4.90 -15.22 -0.72
CA ASP A 127 -4.98 -14.77 0.68
C ASP A 127 -6.44 -14.61 1.14
N PRO A 128 -6.82 -15.24 2.28
CA PRO A 128 -8.16 -15.11 2.82
C PRO A 128 -8.40 -13.66 3.23
N THR A 129 -9.54 -13.14 2.79
CA THR A 129 -10.05 -11.85 3.23
C THR A 129 -10.20 -11.88 4.76
N PRO A 130 -9.67 -10.90 5.51
CA PRO A 130 -9.88 -10.84 6.95
C PRO A 130 -11.36 -10.79 7.28
N ASP A 131 -11.73 -11.38 8.43
CA ASP A 131 -13.07 -11.28 9.00
C ASP A 131 -13.47 -9.79 9.15
N PRO A 132 -14.72 -9.41 8.83
CA PRO A 132 -15.18 -8.02 8.88
C PRO A 132 -15.22 -7.43 10.30
N GLU A 133 -14.91 -8.19 11.34
CA GLU A 133 -14.93 -7.74 12.74
C GLU A 133 -13.69 -6.93 13.18
N ILE A 134 -12.67 -6.79 12.32
CA ILE A 134 -11.49 -5.97 12.65
C ILE A 134 -11.84 -4.50 12.41
N ASP A 135 -12.16 -3.75 13.47
CA ASP A 135 -12.47 -2.31 13.40
C ASP A 135 -11.24 -1.41 13.73
N ASP A 136 -10.05 -1.99 13.87
CA ASP A 136 -8.82 -1.25 14.17
C ASP A 136 -8.02 -0.90 12.89
N PRO A 137 -7.88 0.39 12.54
CA PRO A 137 -7.09 0.84 11.38
C PRO A 137 -5.63 0.40 11.43
N TYR A 138 -5.06 0.17 12.62
CA TYR A 138 -3.68 -0.30 12.76
C TYR A 138 -3.56 -1.78 12.37
N THR A 139 -4.44 -2.63 12.85
CA THR A 139 -4.50 -4.04 12.47
C THR A 139 -4.70 -4.17 10.95
N TRP A 140 -5.53 -3.33 10.35
CA TRP A 140 -5.68 -3.27 8.89
C TRP A 140 -4.43 -2.81 8.17
N TRP A 141 -3.76 -1.77 8.66
CA TRP A 141 -2.47 -1.34 8.11
C TRP A 141 -1.43 -2.48 8.17
N ALA A 142 -1.30 -3.15 9.32
CA ALA A 142 -0.33 -4.23 9.51
C ALA A 142 -0.63 -5.42 8.60
N ILE A 143 -1.90 -5.79 8.42
CA ILE A 143 -2.32 -6.87 7.51
C ILE A 143 -2.02 -6.50 6.05
N ASN A 144 -2.41 -5.30 5.61
CA ASN A 144 -2.27 -4.89 4.20
C ASN A 144 -0.83 -4.52 3.82
N SER A 145 0.01 -4.13 4.78
CA SER A 145 1.42 -3.81 4.55
C SER A 145 2.37 -5.00 4.69
N SER A 146 1.88 -6.14 5.21
CA SER A 146 2.66 -7.37 5.36
C SER A 146 2.50 -8.30 4.16
N ALA A 147 3.56 -9.02 3.79
CA ALA A 147 3.47 -10.11 2.83
C ALA A 147 3.54 -11.48 3.54
N VAL A 148 2.68 -12.42 3.16
CA VAL A 148 2.76 -13.80 3.63
C VAL A 148 3.88 -14.54 2.88
N VAL A 149 4.93 -14.94 3.61
CA VAL A 149 6.11 -15.58 3.03
C VAL A 149 6.05 -17.10 3.21
N ARG A 150 6.26 -17.85 2.12
CA ARG A 150 6.48 -19.31 2.20
C ARG A 150 7.94 -19.59 2.56
N GLN A 151 8.20 -20.67 3.31
CA GLN A 151 9.52 -21.06 3.85
C GLN A 151 10.67 -21.20 2.81
N HIS A 152 10.39 -21.15 1.51
CA HIS A 152 11.38 -21.26 0.42
C HIS A 152 11.26 -20.14 -0.62
N THR A 153 10.73 -18.98 -0.24
CA THR A 153 10.54 -17.85 -1.16
C THR A 153 11.86 -17.08 -1.31
N PRO A 154 12.36 -16.81 -2.54
CA PRO A 154 13.60 -16.03 -2.72
C PRO A 154 13.50 -14.63 -2.07
N PRO A 155 14.59 -14.08 -1.48
CA PRO A 155 14.55 -12.82 -0.75
C PRO A 155 14.00 -11.63 -1.55
N LEU A 156 14.37 -11.49 -2.82
CA LEU A 156 13.83 -10.43 -3.67
C LEU A 156 12.32 -10.60 -3.92
N VAL A 157 11.81 -11.83 -4.02
CA VAL A 157 10.36 -12.07 -4.19
C VAL A 157 9.61 -11.64 -2.93
N VAL A 158 10.19 -11.91 -1.75
CA VAL A 158 9.64 -11.43 -0.47
C VAL A 158 9.63 -9.90 -0.44
N ALA A 159 10.77 -9.27 -0.76
CA ALA A 159 10.88 -7.82 -0.80
C ALA A 159 9.91 -7.16 -1.79
N MET A 160 9.67 -7.78 -2.96
CA MET A 160 8.67 -7.33 -3.94
C MET A 160 7.25 -7.44 -3.40
N GLY A 161 6.91 -8.51 -2.69
CA GLY A 161 5.62 -8.66 -2.01
C GLY A 161 5.39 -7.57 -0.96
N TRP A 162 6.41 -7.30 -0.13
CA TRP A 162 6.36 -6.20 0.83
C TRP A 162 6.24 -4.83 0.15
N ALA A 163 7.07 -4.55 -0.86
CA ALA A 163 6.99 -3.30 -1.62
C ALA A 163 5.60 -3.08 -2.23
N ARG A 164 4.98 -4.13 -2.76
CA ARG A 164 3.60 -4.08 -3.27
C ARG A 164 2.59 -3.79 -2.17
N GLY A 165 2.69 -4.42 -1.00
CA GLY A 165 1.81 -4.17 0.14
C GLY A 165 1.92 -2.74 0.67
N LEU A 166 3.14 -2.24 0.83
CA LEU A 166 3.42 -0.86 1.22
C LEU A 166 2.81 0.13 0.20
N LEU A 167 3.08 -0.05 -1.09
CA LEU A 167 2.50 0.80 -2.13
C LEU A 167 0.97 0.71 -2.20
N ALA A 168 0.41 -0.50 -2.13
CA ALA A 168 -1.03 -0.69 -2.15
C ALA A 168 -1.70 0.11 -1.03
N TRP A 169 -1.08 0.17 0.15
CA TRP A 169 -1.56 1.00 1.26
C TRP A 169 -1.31 2.50 1.06
N SER A 170 -0.10 2.91 0.67
CA SER A 170 0.25 4.33 0.53
C SER A 170 -0.55 5.03 -0.56
N LEU A 171 -0.70 4.41 -1.73
CA LEU A 171 -1.31 5.02 -2.91
C LEU A 171 -2.71 5.62 -2.68
N PRO A 172 -3.67 4.92 -2.06
CA PRO A 172 -4.98 5.51 -1.83
C PRO A 172 -4.98 6.47 -0.62
N HIS A 173 -4.01 6.40 0.28
CA HIS A 173 -3.98 7.23 1.49
C HIS A 173 -3.15 8.52 1.34
N ASP A 174 -2.20 8.55 0.42
CA ASP A 174 -1.35 9.70 0.14
C ASP A 174 -1.67 10.25 -1.27
N GLY A 175 -2.29 11.42 -1.30
CA GLY A 175 -2.69 12.07 -2.53
C GLY A 175 -1.50 12.49 -3.41
N GLU A 176 -0.40 12.89 -2.80
CA GLU A 176 0.80 13.32 -3.53
C GLU A 176 1.47 12.13 -4.20
N ILE A 177 1.64 11.02 -3.48
CA ILE A 177 2.19 9.79 -4.07
C ILE A 177 1.26 9.27 -5.19
N TYR A 178 -0.06 9.30 -4.98
CA TYR A 178 -1.03 8.92 -6.01
C TYR A 178 -0.91 9.76 -7.28
N GLU A 179 -0.80 11.08 -7.12
CA GLU A 179 -0.70 12.04 -8.21
C GLU A 179 0.52 11.75 -9.10
N HIS A 180 1.68 11.55 -8.48
CA HIS A 180 2.93 11.27 -9.18
C HIS A 180 2.97 9.89 -9.87
N LEU A 181 2.15 8.93 -9.43
CA LEU A 181 2.22 7.55 -9.94
C LEU A 181 1.14 7.20 -10.97
N TYR A 182 0.04 7.97 -11.10
CA TYR A 182 -1.06 7.62 -12.03
C TYR A 182 -1.40 8.67 -13.12
N PRO A 183 -1.71 8.22 -14.37
CA PRO A 183 -1.73 9.06 -15.58
C PRO A 183 -2.66 10.28 -15.66
N PRO A 184 -3.89 10.31 -15.11
CA PRO A 184 -4.71 11.52 -15.17
C PRO A 184 -4.36 12.53 -14.07
N ALA A 185 -3.51 12.12 -13.13
CA ALA A 185 -3.00 12.96 -12.07
C ALA A 185 -1.52 13.38 -12.33
N GLY A 186 -0.93 13.03 -13.47
CA GLY A 186 0.43 13.46 -13.84
C GLY A 186 1.52 12.38 -13.69
N GLY A 187 1.16 11.15 -13.30
CA GLY A 187 2.08 10.02 -13.18
C GLY A 187 2.13 9.06 -14.37
N SER A 188 2.86 7.96 -14.22
CA SER A 188 3.03 6.91 -15.23
C SER A 188 3.01 5.52 -14.61
N ALA A 189 2.33 4.56 -15.24
CA ALA A 189 2.35 3.16 -14.81
C ALA A 189 3.78 2.59 -14.76
N LEU A 190 4.67 3.10 -15.61
CA LEU A 190 6.09 2.76 -15.57
C LEU A 190 6.75 3.29 -14.29
N ASP A 191 6.48 4.53 -13.90
CA ASP A 191 7.05 5.12 -12.69
C ASP A 191 6.52 4.42 -11.44
N ALA A 192 5.25 4.02 -11.43
CA ALA A 192 4.66 3.23 -10.35
C ALA A 192 5.36 1.88 -10.20
N HIS A 193 5.53 1.15 -11.30
CA HIS A 193 6.26 -0.12 -11.32
C HIS A 193 7.72 0.05 -10.88
N MET A 194 8.44 1.03 -11.44
CA MET A 194 9.85 1.23 -11.11
C MET A 194 10.04 1.73 -9.67
N THR A 195 9.09 2.48 -9.11
CA THR A 195 9.06 2.82 -7.69
C THR A 195 8.93 1.57 -6.82
N GLN A 196 8.04 0.63 -7.19
CA GLN A 196 7.94 -0.67 -6.51
C GLN A 196 9.25 -1.46 -6.58
N VAL A 197 9.90 -1.52 -7.74
CA VAL A 197 11.19 -2.21 -7.92
C VAL A 197 12.27 -1.58 -7.04
N VAL A 198 12.38 -0.24 -7.03
CA VAL A 198 13.35 0.48 -6.20
C VAL A 198 13.09 0.27 -4.71
N LEU A 199 11.83 0.32 -4.29
CA LEU A 199 11.42 0.02 -2.92
C LEU A 199 11.79 -1.41 -2.51
N ALA A 200 11.54 -2.40 -3.38
CA ALA A 200 11.91 -3.78 -3.13
C ALA A 200 13.43 -3.98 -3.04
N LEU A 201 14.21 -3.31 -3.89
CA LEU A 201 15.66 -3.35 -3.81
C LEU A 201 16.17 -2.74 -2.51
N ALA A 202 15.59 -1.62 -2.06
CA ALA A 202 15.97 -1.00 -0.79
C ALA A 202 15.66 -1.91 0.41
N LEU A 203 14.48 -2.54 0.43
CA LEU A 203 14.11 -3.52 1.45
C LEU A 203 15.04 -4.74 1.42
N HIS A 204 15.37 -5.24 0.21
CA HIS A 204 16.29 -6.36 0.03
C HIS A 204 17.70 -6.04 0.57
N GLU A 205 18.27 -4.90 0.19
CA GLU A 205 19.60 -4.51 0.64
C GLU A 205 19.64 -4.20 2.13
N ALA A 206 18.62 -3.53 2.68
CA ALA A 206 18.54 -3.32 4.12
C ALA A 206 18.45 -4.65 4.89
N ALA A 207 17.62 -5.59 4.43
CA ALA A 207 17.53 -6.92 5.02
C ALA A 207 18.86 -7.67 4.96
N TRP A 208 19.60 -7.51 3.85
CA TRP A 208 20.93 -8.07 3.70
C TRP A 208 21.94 -7.46 4.68
N GLN A 209 22.03 -6.13 4.75
CA GLN A 209 22.96 -5.43 5.63
C GLN A 209 22.68 -5.66 7.12
N GLU A 210 21.40 -5.84 7.50
CA GLU A 210 20.99 -6.12 8.88
C GLU A 210 20.99 -7.61 9.23
N GLU A 211 21.33 -8.51 8.30
CA GLU A 211 21.19 -9.96 8.45
C GLU A 211 19.77 -10.38 8.89
N GLN A 212 18.76 -9.64 8.42
CA GLN A 212 17.36 -9.84 8.78
C GLN A 212 16.63 -10.68 7.73
N HIS A 213 16.26 -11.90 8.09
CA HIS A 213 15.49 -12.80 7.21
C HIS A 213 13.98 -12.64 7.34
N ASP A 214 13.51 -12.06 8.45
CA ASP A 214 12.11 -11.75 8.71
C ASP A 214 11.83 -10.29 8.37
N PHE A 215 11.31 -10.04 7.16
CA PHE A 215 11.01 -8.68 6.69
C PHE A 215 10.00 -7.93 7.58
N GLY A 216 9.17 -8.65 8.36
CA GLY A 216 8.29 -8.01 9.33
C GLY A 216 9.00 -7.42 10.54
N LYS A 217 10.31 -7.70 10.69
CA LYS A 217 11.20 -7.13 11.71
C LYS A 217 12.26 -6.21 11.11
N LEU A 218 12.24 -6.00 9.80
CA LEU A 218 13.20 -5.12 9.13
C LEU A 218 12.96 -3.67 9.56
N SER A 219 14.04 -2.95 9.82
CA SER A 219 13.95 -1.52 10.08
C SER A 219 13.57 -0.76 8.81
N LEU A 220 12.41 -0.10 8.81
CA LEU A 220 12.03 0.78 7.69
C LEU A 220 13.01 1.95 7.54
N GLU A 221 13.63 2.42 8.63
CA GLU A 221 14.67 3.45 8.58
C GLU A 221 15.93 2.97 7.85
N ALA A 222 16.29 1.68 8.00
CA ALA A 222 17.41 1.12 7.27
C ALA A 222 17.12 1.02 5.76
N ALA A 223 15.90 0.62 5.39
CA ALA A 223 15.47 0.65 4.00
C ALA A 223 15.45 2.07 3.42
N MET A 224 15.04 3.08 4.20
CA MET A 224 15.10 4.48 3.78
C MET A 224 16.54 4.94 3.52
N ALA A 225 17.49 4.53 4.37
CA ALA A 225 18.90 4.90 4.19
C ALA A 225 19.50 4.38 2.87
N GLU A 226 19.03 3.24 2.35
CA GLU A 226 19.45 2.71 1.04
C GLU A 226 19.00 3.58 -0.15
N LEU A 227 18.00 4.44 0.05
CA LEU A 227 17.46 5.35 -0.98
C LEU A 227 18.17 6.71 -1.02
N GLU A 228 19.19 6.93 -0.18
CA GLU A 228 19.87 8.21 -0.05
C GLU A 228 21.33 8.19 -0.54
N GLY A 229 21.75 9.33 -1.13
CA GLY A 229 23.14 9.63 -1.47
C GLY A 229 23.87 8.53 -2.27
N ASP A 230 25.07 8.17 -1.81
CA ASP A 230 25.90 7.14 -2.45
C ASP A 230 25.30 5.74 -2.37
N ARG A 231 24.41 5.48 -1.39
CA ARG A 231 23.74 4.17 -1.28
C ARG A 231 22.75 3.99 -2.41
N ALA A 232 21.95 5.01 -2.69
CA ALA A 232 21.05 5.02 -3.84
C ALA A 232 21.81 4.78 -5.16
N ALA A 233 22.96 5.42 -5.33
CA ALA A 233 23.78 5.22 -6.53
C ALA A 233 24.24 3.75 -6.69
N ARG A 234 24.59 3.08 -5.59
CA ARG A 234 24.93 1.64 -5.60
C ARG A 234 23.71 0.75 -5.80
N LEU A 235 22.58 1.11 -5.19
CA LEU A 235 21.32 0.37 -5.26
C LEU A 235 20.87 0.12 -6.71
N ARG A 236 21.09 1.12 -7.58
CA ARG A 236 20.82 1.02 -9.02
C ARG A 236 21.54 -0.15 -9.71
N GLY A 237 22.72 -0.52 -9.20
CA GLY A 237 23.56 -1.62 -9.69
C GLY A 237 23.27 -2.97 -9.04
N VAL A 238 22.41 -3.03 -8.03
CA VAL A 238 22.12 -4.28 -7.31
C VAL A 238 21.40 -5.27 -8.23
N ARG A 239 21.86 -6.52 -8.19
CA ARG A 239 21.32 -7.63 -8.98
C ARG A 239 21.18 -8.85 -8.06
N PRO A 240 20.03 -9.00 -7.37
CA PRO A 240 19.83 -10.09 -6.42
C PRO A 240 20.02 -11.45 -7.08
N LEU A 241 20.80 -12.31 -6.42
CA LEU A 241 21.09 -13.66 -6.88
C LEU A 241 19.88 -14.55 -6.54
N GLY A 242 18.94 -14.64 -7.48
CA GLY A 242 17.78 -15.53 -7.30
C GLY A 242 18.16 -17.01 -7.17
N LEU A 243 17.23 -17.82 -6.67
CA LEU A 243 17.42 -19.25 -6.38
C LEU A 243 17.19 -20.10 -7.63
N GLY A 244 18.16 -20.13 -8.55
CA GLY A 244 18.10 -20.98 -9.74
C GLY A 244 16.82 -20.77 -10.57
N ASN A 245 16.00 -21.82 -10.70
CA ASN A 245 14.72 -21.80 -11.43
C ASN A 245 13.54 -21.26 -10.59
N ASP A 246 13.71 -21.04 -9.28
CA ASP A 246 12.65 -20.64 -8.36
C ASP A 246 12.42 -19.12 -8.33
N GLY A 247 13.10 -18.37 -9.20
CA GLY A 247 12.96 -16.92 -9.34
C GLY A 247 13.83 -16.12 -8.38
N GLY A 248 13.43 -14.88 -8.06
CA GLY A 248 14.19 -13.97 -7.20
C GLY A 248 15.28 -13.16 -7.91
N ARG A 249 15.24 -13.11 -9.24
CA ARG A 249 16.06 -12.20 -10.05
C ARG A 249 15.19 -11.07 -10.57
N LEU A 250 15.79 -9.90 -10.78
CA LEU A 250 15.14 -8.83 -11.53
C LEU A 250 14.83 -9.29 -12.95
N ARG A 251 13.70 -8.83 -13.50
CA ARG A 251 13.36 -9.05 -14.91
C ARG A 251 14.37 -8.32 -15.78
N LEU A 252 14.68 -8.87 -16.96
CA LEU A 252 15.58 -8.22 -17.91
C LEU A 252 15.09 -6.81 -18.29
N SER A 253 13.77 -6.63 -18.45
CA SER A 253 13.18 -5.31 -18.71
C SER A 253 13.45 -4.31 -17.60
N ASP A 254 13.41 -4.75 -16.33
CA ASP A 254 13.62 -3.87 -15.18
C ASP A 254 15.09 -3.52 -15.04
N ILE A 255 15.99 -4.48 -15.30
CA ILE A 255 17.43 -4.23 -15.40
C ILE A 255 17.72 -3.19 -16.49
N THR A 256 17.19 -3.36 -17.69
CA THR A 256 17.38 -2.41 -18.79
C THR A 256 16.82 -1.03 -18.45
N ARG A 257 15.66 -0.95 -17.79
CA ARG A 257 15.09 0.33 -17.33
C ARG A 257 15.97 1.00 -16.29
N LEU A 258 16.46 0.25 -15.30
CA LEU A 258 17.40 0.77 -14.29
C LEU A 258 18.68 1.28 -14.94
N GLU A 259 19.23 0.57 -15.92
CA GLU A 259 20.46 0.97 -16.63
C GLU A 259 20.24 2.20 -17.52
N ALA A 260 19.13 2.24 -18.25
CA ALA A 260 18.82 3.31 -19.20
C ALA A 260 18.18 4.56 -18.56
N ALA A 261 17.73 4.50 -17.30
CA ALA A 261 17.07 5.62 -16.64
C ALA A 261 17.94 6.89 -16.64
N SER A 262 17.34 8.04 -16.89
CA SER A 262 17.99 9.31 -16.60
C SER A 262 18.18 9.47 -15.08
N ASN A 263 19.13 10.30 -14.66
CA ASN A 263 19.29 10.62 -13.23
C ASN A 263 18.00 11.23 -12.64
N GLN A 264 17.24 11.96 -13.45
CA GLN A 264 15.96 12.53 -13.04
C GLN A 264 14.92 11.44 -12.70
N HIS A 265 14.74 10.44 -13.57
CA HIS A 265 13.81 9.33 -13.29
C HIS A 265 14.28 8.50 -12.10
N TRP A 266 15.59 8.23 -12.01
CA TRP A 266 16.16 7.51 -10.87
C TRP A 266 15.88 8.22 -9.54
N GLN A 267 16.16 9.53 -9.47
CA GLN A 267 15.90 10.34 -8.29
C GLN A 267 14.41 10.41 -7.95
N LEU A 268 13.54 10.49 -8.97
CA LEU A 268 12.10 10.45 -8.80
C LEU A 268 11.67 9.14 -8.12
N TRP A 269 12.11 7.98 -8.63
CA TRP A 269 11.74 6.68 -8.06
C TRP A 269 12.28 6.49 -6.64
N CYS A 270 13.53 6.91 -6.36
CA CYS A 270 14.08 6.89 -5.01
C CYS A 270 13.29 7.77 -4.04
N ARG A 271 12.95 8.99 -4.47
CA ARG A 271 12.16 9.93 -3.66
C ARG A 271 10.79 9.33 -3.33
N LEU A 272 10.05 8.85 -4.33
CA LEU A 272 8.72 8.27 -4.13
C LEU A 272 8.76 7.00 -3.26
N ALA A 273 9.76 6.14 -3.44
CA ALA A 273 9.97 4.99 -2.56
C ALA A 273 10.29 5.41 -1.11
N GLY A 274 11.04 6.51 -0.94
CA GLY A 274 11.35 7.08 0.37
C GLY A 274 10.12 7.68 1.05
N GLU A 275 9.26 8.38 0.30
CA GLU A 275 7.98 8.91 0.78
C GLU A 275 7.05 7.79 1.25
N VAL A 276 6.95 6.69 0.49
CA VAL A 276 6.22 5.47 0.90
C VAL A 276 6.74 4.96 2.25
N LEU A 277 8.06 4.72 2.38
CA LEU A 277 8.65 4.22 3.62
C LEU A 277 8.47 5.18 4.80
N ALA A 278 8.62 6.49 4.57
CA ALA A 278 8.44 7.52 5.58
C ALA A 278 7.00 7.54 6.13
N GLY A 279 6.00 7.42 5.24
CA GLY A 279 4.60 7.31 5.63
C GLY A 279 4.33 6.08 6.50
N HIS A 280 4.91 4.93 6.15
CA HIS A 280 4.79 3.71 6.95
C HIS A 280 5.52 3.80 8.30
N SER A 281 6.72 4.40 8.36
CA SER A 281 7.46 4.64 9.61
C SER A 281 6.71 5.62 10.54
N GLN A 282 6.08 6.66 9.99
CA GLN A 282 5.20 7.54 10.77
C GLN A 282 4.02 6.76 11.36
N GLN A 283 3.37 5.91 10.57
CA GLN A 283 2.24 5.12 11.03
C GLN A 283 2.63 4.12 12.13
N GLU A 284 3.81 3.49 12.02
CA GLU A 284 4.36 2.61 13.05
C GLU A 284 4.68 3.36 14.36
N ARG A 285 5.19 4.59 14.28
CA ARG A 285 5.42 5.42 15.47
C ARG A 285 4.11 5.83 16.15
N LEU A 286 3.10 6.21 15.37
CA LEU A 286 1.79 6.59 15.88
C LEU A 286 1.08 5.42 16.58
N SER A 287 1.28 4.18 16.12
CA SER A 287 0.72 3.00 16.78
C SER A 287 1.40 2.70 18.13
N ARG A 288 2.73 2.76 18.20
CA ARG A 288 3.47 2.54 19.46
C ARG A 288 3.04 3.51 20.58
N VAL A 289 2.78 4.77 20.24
CA VAL A 289 2.31 5.79 21.21
C VAL A 289 0.89 5.49 21.71
N LYS A 290 0.02 4.88 20.89
CA LYS A 290 -1.33 4.47 21.30
C LYS A 290 -1.29 3.31 22.29
N ASP A 291 -0.38 2.36 22.10
CA ASP A 291 -0.18 1.23 23.02
C ASP A 291 0.32 1.69 24.39
N GLU A 292 1.22 2.68 24.44
CA GLU A 292 1.80 3.21 25.68
C GLU A 292 0.82 4.07 26.50
N ARG A 293 -0.15 4.73 25.84
CA ARG A 293 -1.13 5.62 26.51
C ARG A 293 -2.33 4.91 27.15
N GLY A 294 -2.30 3.59 27.22
CA GLY A 294 -3.24 2.82 28.03
C GLY A 294 -4.67 2.85 27.50
N SER A 295 -4.85 2.54 26.20
CA SER A 295 -6.12 1.95 25.77
C SER A 295 -6.40 0.78 26.70
N THR A 296 -7.49 0.88 27.48
CA THR A 296 -7.90 -0.09 28.50
C THR A 296 -8.57 -1.30 27.86
N PHE A 297 -7.95 -1.80 26.80
CA PHE A 297 -8.16 -3.13 26.29
C PHE A 297 -6.95 -3.96 26.72
N PRO A 298 -7.10 -5.27 26.94
CA PRO A 298 -5.95 -6.07 27.30
C PRO A 298 -4.88 -5.76 26.24
N PRO A 299 -3.59 -5.69 26.62
CA PRO A 299 -2.58 -5.80 25.60
C PRO A 299 -3.02 -7.03 24.82
N THR A 300 -3.42 -6.86 23.56
CA THR A 300 -3.06 -7.86 22.57
C THR A 300 -1.60 -8.00 22.87
N LYS A 301 -1.28 -9.07 23.60
CA LYS A 301 0.06 -9.38 23.95
C LYS A 301 0.81 -9.20 22.60
N ARG A 302 2.11 -9.12 22.67
CA ARG A 302 2.85 -9.92 21.70
C ARG A 302 2.47 -11.41 21.87
N THR A 303 1.19 -11.77 21.79
CA THR A 303 0.72 -13.05 21.34
C THR A 303 0.98 -12.93 19.85
N ALA A 304 1.87 -13.69 19.26
CA ALA A 304 1.73 -15.14 19.30
C ALA A 304 0.24 -15.59 19.18
N THR A 305 -0.62 -14.78 18.55
CA THR A 305 -1.97 -15.07 18.03
C THR A 305 -2.10 -14.38 16.66
N HIS A 306 -1.24 -14.70 15.69
CA HIS A 306 -1.62 -15.58 14.56
C HIS A 306 -0.84 -16.94 14.39
N PRO A 307 -0.54 -17.76 15.43
CA PRO A 307 -0.20 -19.17 15.23
C PRO A 307 -1.43 -20.01 14.92
N VAL A 308 -2.67 -19.53 15.01
CA VAL A 308 -3.83 -20.42 14.72
C VAL A 308 -3.97 -20.69 13.21
N LEU A 309 -3.43 -19.83 12.34
CA LEU A 309 -3.32 -20.11 10.90
C LEU A 309 -1.92 -20.60 10.46
N LEU A 310 -0.89 -20.43 11.30
CA LEU A 310 0.48 -20.91 11.01
C LEU A 310 0.85 -22.24 11.70
N ALA A 311 0.19 -22.65 12.78
CA ALA A 311 0.56 -23.82 13.58
C ALA A 311 -0.09 -25.14 13.14
N ARG A 312 -0.92 -25.15 12.10
CA ARG A 312 -1.49 -26.40 11.54
C ARG A 312 -0.76 -26.97 10.32
N ARG A 313 0.47 -26.49 10.05
CA ARG A 313 1.42 -27.15 9.15
C ARG A 313 2.75 -27.55 9.81
N SER A 314 3.00 -27.14 11.05
CA SER A 314 4.11 -27.64 11.85
C SER A 314 3.68 -28.90 12.62
N SER A 315 3.54 -30.01 11.90
CA SER A 315 3.60 -31.31 12.56
C SER A 315 4.54 -32.25 11.81
N SER A 316 5.57 -32.65 12.55
CA SER A 316 6.59 -33.66 12.29
C SER A 316 7.64 -33.37 11.23
N LEU A 317 8.78 -32.85 11.68
CA LEU A 317 10.05 -33.59 11.72
C LEU A 317 10.97 -32.96 12.77
N PRO A 318 11.47 -33.70 13.77
CA PRO A 318 12.49 -33.21 14.67
C PRO A 318 13.87 -33.38 14.00
N GLY A 319 14.64 -32.31 13.94
CA GLY A 319 16.05 -32.36 13.58
C GLY A 319 16.38 -31.50 12.36
N ALA A 320 16.83 -30.28 12.60
CA ALA A 320 18.20 -29.88 12.35
C ALA A 320 18.32 -28.38 12.62
N ASP A 321 19.20 -28.04 13.57
CA ASP A 321 20.02 -26.84 13.43
C ASP A 321 20.63 -26.88 12.02
N LEU A 322 20.10 -26.06 11.11
CA LEU A 322 20.78 -25.76 9.86
C LEU A 322 21.11 -24.28 9.90
N ASP A 323 22.40 -24.00 10.11
CA ASP A 323 23.03 -22.72 9.81
C ASP A 323 22.76 -22.37 8.34
N PHE A 324 21.66 -21.64 8.09
CA PHE A 324 21.34 -21.11 6.77
C PHE A 324 22.19 -19.87 6.53
N THR A 325 23.33 -20.06 5.87
CA THR A 325 24.11 -18.96 5.30
C THR A 325 23.61 -18.74 3.88
N TRP A 326 22.68 -17.81 3.70
CA TRP A 326 22.06 -17.41 2.42
C TRP A 326 23.06 -16.86 1.39
N TYR A 327 24.34 -16.79 1.76
CA TYR A 327 25.42 -16.09 1.07
C TYR A 327 26.74 -16.86 1.16
N GLN A 328 26.72 -18.18 1.06
CA GLN A 328 27.96 -18.89 0.78
C GLN A 328 28.45 -18.48 -0.61
N ASP A 329 29.65 -17.91 -0.65
CA ASP A 329 30.43 -17.72 -1.85
C ASP A 329 30.56 -19.06 -2.59
N HIS A 330 29.74 -19.25 -3.63
CA HIS A 330 30.05 -20.25 -4.63
C HIS A 330 31.24 -19.72 -5.42
N HIS A 331 32.45 -20.02 -4.94
CA HIS A 331 33.65 -20.00 -5.76
C HIS A 331 33.35 -20.77 -7.04
N LEU A 332 33.22 -20.05 -8.16
CA LEU A 332 33.20 -20.64 -9.49
C LEU A 332 34.54 -21.36 -9.69
N PRO A 333 34.57 -22.59 -10.21
CA PRO A 333 35.82 -23.21 -10.60
C PRO A 333 36.45 -22.39 -11.73
N SER A 334 37.74 -22.12 -11.55
CA SER A 334 38.66 -21.43 -12.47
C SER A 334 38.65 -21.96 -13.89
#